data_AF-H6N4C1-F1
#
_entry.id   AF-H6N4C1-F1
#
_cell.length_a   1.000
_cell.length_b   1.000
_cell.length_c   1.000
_cell.angle_alpha   90.00
_cell.angle_beta   90.00
_cell.angle_gamma   90.00
#
_symmetry.space_group_name_H-M   'P 1'
#
loop_
_entity.id
_entity.type
_entity.pdbx_description
1 polymer ?
#
loop_
_entity_poly.entity_id
_entity_poly.type
_entity_poly.pdbx_seq_one_letter_code
_entity_poly.pdbx_strand_id
1 'polypeptide(L)'
;MADRPGVATASAPVTALTMVGLADSMLNGLARVPFRRFWQGPGGLLDNVGQSVTRQAVRSFMGYIVGLPIEEFRSMEKVLDELCRTVIPPFIHLTDDVEVTDDEINGVPGLWVRSRASSDAFVDDDAQKKTIDGTILYLHGGGYIGTTPMMYSAFAASLCSGTGCEVFIADYRMAPEFPFPAGVHDAADVYRGLLERGVDADHLVIAGDSGGGGLATSLVTYLSEIGAPRPAALALFSPEVDLDLDHPSITDNAKTDILPWNVPVTPYLHGVSPDDTRVSMTKAEPDARWFPPTFVTWGADEMFRDPIREFVETLRAADIEVMSLEERGMFHVFPILMPWAESWHEVYRELDEFVDRHVTPDPAAVPTH
;
A
#
# COMPACT_ATOMS: atom_id res chain seq x y z
N MET A 1 -3.79 -14.22 -1.30
CA MET A 1 -5.01 -14.27 -2.13
C MET A 1 -5.15 -15.54 -2.99
N ALA A 2 -4.25 -15.80 -3.94
CA ALA A 2 -4.40 -16.91 -4.91
C ALA A 2 -4.46 -18.34 -4.34
N ASP A 3 -4.04 -18.56 -3.10
CA ASP A 3 -4.14 -19.85 -2.40
C ASP A 3 -5.46 -20.05 -1.63
N ARG A 4 -6.36 -19.06 -1.67
CA ARG A 4 -7.65 -19.14 -0.96
C ARG A 4 -8.58 -20.19 -1.58
N PRO A 5 -9.37 -20.91 -0.77
CA PRO A 5 -10.34 -21.87 -1.28
C PRO A 5 -11.32 -21.25 -2.28
N GLY A 6 -11.50 -21.90 -3.43
CA GLY A 6 -12.42 -21.45 -4.48
C GLY A 6 -11.83 -20.45 -5.48
N VAL A 7 -10.60 -19.98 -5.28
CA VAL A 7 -9.89 -19.16 -6.28
C VAL A 7 -9.29 -20.08 -7.34
N ALA A 8 -9.65 -19.83 -8.60
CA ALA A 8 -9.18 -20.62 -9.73
C ALA A 8 -7.81 -20.12 -10.22
N THR A 9 -6.92 -21.06 -10.56
CA THR A 9 -5.58 -20.79 -11.08
C THR A 9 -5.37 -21.54 -12.39
N ALA A 10 -4.69 -20.91 -13.34
CA ALA A 10 -4.35 -21.54 -14.61
C ALA A 10 -3.42 -22.77 -14.44
N SER A 11 -3.48 -23.69 -15.39
CA SER A 11 -2.61 -24.88 -15.41
C SER A 11 -1.13 -24.51 -15.56
N ALA A 12 -0.22 -25.37 -15.07
CA ALA A 12 1.23 -25.11 -15.09
C ALA A 12 1.80 -24.74 -16.48
N PRO A 13 1.42 -25.37 -17.61
CA PRO A 13 1.89 -24.95 -18.94
C PRO A 13 1.43 -23.55 -19.34
N VAL A 14 0.19 -23.18 -18.98
CA VAL A 14 -0.35 -21.84 -19.24
C VAL A 14 0.41 -20.83 -18.38
N THR A 15 0.56 -21.09 -17.08
CA THR A 15 1.36 -20.25 -16.17
C THR A 15 2.78 -20.02 -16.70
N ALA A 16 3.46 -21.05 -17.22
CA ALA A 16 4.79 -20.90 -17.79
C ALA A 16 4.80 -19.97 -19.02
N LEU A 17 3.78 -20.07 -19.90
CA LEU A 17 3.63 -19.16 -21.03
C LEU A 17 3.35 -17.73 -20.57
N THR A 18 2.51 -17.55 -19.55
CA THR A 18 2.25 -16.25 -18.93
C THR A 18 3.55 -15.63 -18.40
N MET A 19 4.39 -16.38 -17.69
CA MET A 19 5.68 -15.88 -17.19
C MET A 19 6.66 -15.53 -18.31
N VAL A 20 6.69 -16.29 -19.40
CA VAL A 20 7.51 -15.96 -20.58
C VAL A 20 7.01 -14.67 -21.25
N GLY A 21 5.69 -14.50 -21.38
CA GLY A 21 5.08 -13.28 -21.91
C GLY A 21 5.39 -12.07 -21.05
N LEU A 22 5.36 -12.20 -19.72
CA LEU A 22 5.76 -11.15 -18.81
C LEU A 22 7.23 -10.75 -19.03
N ALA A 23 8.13 -11.72 -19.09
CA ALA A 23 9.56 -11.47 -19.33
C ALA A 23 9.80 -10.75 -20.67
N ASP A 24 9.11 -11.16 -21.75
CA ASP A 24 9.19 -10.49 -23.05
C ASP A 24 8.64 -9.05 -22.99
N SER A 25 7.52 -8.82 -22.31
CA SER A 25 6.95 -7.47 -22.11
C SER A 25 7.94 -6.55 -21.36
N MET A 26 8.57 -7.07 -20.30
CA MET A 26 9.56 -6.33 -19.53
C MET A 26 10.82 -6.01 -20.35
N LEU A 27 11.36 -7.00 -21.09
CA LEU A 27 12.52 -6.81 -21.97
C LEU A 27 12.25 -5.76 -23.05
N ASN A 28 11.10 -5.85 -23.72
CA ASN A 28 10.68 -4.87 -24.73
C ASN A 28 10.46 -3.48 -24.14
N GLY A 29 9.94 -3.40 -22.92
CA GLY A 29 9.80 -2.15 -22.17
C GLY A 29 11.14 -1.47 -21.93
N LEU A 30 12.06 -2.20 -21.28
CA LEU A 30 13.38 -1.69 -20.92
C LEU A 30 14.19 -1.29 -22.16
N ALA A 31 14.09 -2.03 -23.25
CA ALA A 31 14.75 -1.70 -24.52
C ALA A 31 14.31 -0.35 -25.12
N ARG A 32 13.12 0.16 -24.75
CA ARG A 32 12.60 1.46 -25.21
C ARG A 32 13.09 2.65 -24.38
N VAL A 33 13.62 2.43 -23.18
CA VAL A 33 14.05 3.53 -22.28
C VAL A 33 15.05 4.48 -22.94
N PRO A 34 16.12 4.01 -23.61
CA PRO A 34 17.12 4.91 -24.21
C PRO A 34 16.57 5.80 -25.34
N PHE A 35 15.41 5.46 -25.90
CA PHE A 35 14.79 6.18 -27.02
C PHE A 35 13.72 7.17 -26.57
N ARG A 36 13.40 7.21 -25.27
CA ARG A 36 12.58 8.25 -24.65
C ARG A 36 13.52 9.32 -24.09
N ARG A 37 13.03 10.53 -23.81
CA ARG A 37 13.86 11.61 -23.22
C ARG A 37 14.24 11.29 -21.76
N PHE A 38 14.98 10.20 -21.55
CA PHE A 38 15.22 9.54 -20.27
C PHE A 38 16.09 10.34 -19.30
N TRP A 39 16.63 11.47 -19.74
CA TRP A 39 17.45 12.40 -18.96
C TRP A 39 16.72 13.69 -18.57
N GLN A 40 15.45 13.88 -18.99
CA GLN A 40 14.67 15.08 -18.69
C GLN A 40 13.79 14.87 -17.45
N GLY A 41 13.94 15.75 -16.47
CA GLY A 41 13.14 15.79 -15.25
C GLY A 41 13.65 16.90 -14.32
N PRO A 42 12.93 17.17 -13.21
CA PRO A 42 13.32 18.17 -12.23
C PRO A 42 14.53 17.75 -11.38
N GLY A 43 14.87 16.45 -11.33
CA GLY A 43 15.97 15.91 -10.53
C GLY A 43 17.32 15.86 -11.25
N GLY A 44 18.32 15.25 -10.60
CA GLY A 44 19.65 15.02 -11.18
C GLY A 44 19.63 14.02 -12.34
N LEU A 45 20.73 13.93 -13.11
CA LEU A 45 20.82 13.02 -14.26
C LEU A 45 20.54 11.56 -13.86
N LEU A 46 21.12 11.09 -12.75
CA LEU A 46 20.94 9.72 -12.27
C LEU A 46 19.51 9.48 -11.79
N ASP A 47 18.90 10.44 -11.10
CA ASP A 47 17.50 10.34 -10.65
C ASP A 47 16.55 10.28 -11.83
N ASN A 48 16.73 11.15 -12.82
CA ASN A 48 15.90 11.18 -14.02
C ASN A 48 16.01 9.86 -14.82
N VAL A 49 17.21 9.27 -14.90
CA VAL A 49 17.42 7.96 -15.51
C VAL A 49 16.70 6.88 -14.69
N GLY A 50 16.90 6.86 -13.37
CA GLY A 50 16.24 5.90 -12.47
C GLY A 50 14.72 5.97 -12.59
N GLN A 51 14.14 7.17 -12.51
CA GLN A 51 12.72 7.42 -12.70
C GLN A 51 12.23 6.91 -14.06
N SER A 52 12.96 7.21 -15.15
CA SER A 52 12.55 6.76 -16.49
C SER A 52 12.61 5.24 -16.65
N VAL A 53 13.59 4.57 -16.05
CA VAL A 53 13.72 3.10 -16.07
C VAL A 53 12.60 2.48 -15.26
N THR A 54 12.42 2.91 -14.00
CA THR A 54 11.36 2.41 -13.12
C THR A 54 10.00 2.60 -13.75
N ARG A 55 9.70 3.82 -14.24
CA ARG A 55 8.43 4.13 -14.88
C ARG A 55 8.13 3.21 -16.06
N GLN A 56 9.14 2.93 -16.90
CA GLN A 56 8.95 2.07 -18.06
C GLN A 56 8.81 0.59 -17.71
N ALA A 57 9.58 0.10 -16.72
CA ALA A 57 9.48 -1.27 -16.23
C ALA A 57 8.09 -1.53 -15.65
N VAL A 58 7.61 -0.63 -14.79
CA VAL A 58 6.29 -0.75 -14.15
C VAL A 58 5.16 -0.64 -15.16
N ARG A 59 5.24 0.28 -16.14
CA ARG A 59 4.24 0.33 -17.24
C ARG A 59 4.17 -0.95 -18.05
N SER A 60 5.31 -1.56 -18.35
CA SER A 60 5.36 -2.83 -19.08
C SER A 60 4.78 -3.99 -18.27
N PHE A 61 5.05 -4.00 -16.97
CA PHE A 61 4.44 -4.94 -16.04
C PHE A 61 2.92 -4.73 -15.98
N MET A 62 2.44 -3.54 -15.60
CA MET A 62 1.03 -3.19 -15.48
C MET A 62 0.24 -3.45 -16.77
N GLY A 63 0.77 -3.01 -17.92
CA GLY A 63 0.12 -3.21 -19.21
C GLY A 63 0.00 -4.67 -19.63
N TYR A 64 0.91 -5.53 -19.17
CA TYR A 64 0.80 -6.98 -19.39
C TYR A 64 -0.26 -7.60 -18.49
N ILE A 65 -0.19 -7.31 -17.19
CA ILE A 65 -1.02 -8.00 -16.19
C ILE A 65 -2.50 -7.65 -16.29
N VAL A 66 -2.84 -6.41 -16.66
CA VAL A 66 -4.24 -5.96 -16.82
C VAL A 66 -4.93 -6.65 -18.01
N GLY A 67 -4.16 -7.19 -18.96
CA GLY A 67 -4.68 -7.94 -20.10
C GLY A 67 -4.89 -9.43 -19.85
N LEU A 68 -4.48 -9.96 -18.70
CA LEU A 68 -4.54 -11.40 -18.42
C LEU A 68 -5.94 -11.85 -18.00
N PRO A 69 -6.38 -13.06 -18.41
CA PRO A 69 -7.49 -13.73 -17.73
C PRO A 69 -7.20 -13.90 -16.24
N ILE A 70 -8.23 -13.82 -15.40
CA ILE A 70 -8.03 -13.80 -13.94
C ILE A 70 -7.30 -15.05 -13.42
N GLU A 71 -7.57 -16.23 -13.97
CA GLU A 71 -6.90 -17.47 -13.57
C GLU A 71 -5.39 -17.45 -13.89
N GLU A 72 -5.00 -16.82 -15.00
CA GLU A 72 -3.58 -16.64 -15.37
C GLU A 72 -2.91 -15.60 -14.46
N PHE A 73 -3.63 -14.51 -14.16
CA PHE A 73 -3.16 -13.50 -13.22
C PHE A 73 -2.90 -14.10 -11.83
N ARG A 74 -3.83 -14.91 -11.30
CA ARG A 74 -3.66 -15.61 -10.01
C ARG A 74 -2.48 -16.57 -10.01
N SER A 75 -2.30 -17.34 -11.08
CA SER A 75 -1.14 -18.21 -11.21
C SER A 75 0.17 -17.43 -11.26
N MET A 76 0.22 -16.32 -11.99
CA MET A 76 1.38 -15.44 -12.05
C MET A 76 1.67 -14.80 -10.67
N GLU A 77 0.64 -14.33 -9.96
CA GLU A 77 0.74 -13.79 -8.60
C GLU A 77 1.42 -14.78 -7.65
N LYS A 78 1.07 -16.08 -7.71
CA LYS A 78 1.74 -17.13 -6.92
C LYS A 78 3.22 -17.27 -7.26
N VAL A 79 3.56 -17.25 -8.55
CA VAL A 79 4.96 -17.36 -8.98
C VAL A 79 5.77 -16.15 -8.53
N LEU A 80 5.17 -14.96 -8.60
CA LEU A 80 5.81 -13.73 -8.13
C LEU A 80 5.95 -13.73 -6.60
N ASP A 81 4.96 -14.20 -5.85
CA ASP A 81 5.04 -14.35 -4.39
C ASP A 81 6.20 -15.26 -3.99
N GLU A 82 6.30 -16.46 -4.59
CA GLU A 82 7.38 -17.41 -4.32
C GLU A 82 8.77 -16.81 -4.65
N LEU A 83 8.86 -16.07 -5.75
CA LEU A 83 10.08 -15.36 -6.12
C LEU A 83 10.42 -14.29 -5.07
N CYS A 84 9.43 -13.50 -4.64
CA CYS A 84 9.60 -12.48 -3.61
C CYS A 84 10.01 -13.09 -2.27
N ARG A 85 9.39 -14.20 -1.84
CA ARG A 85 9.78 -14.95 -0.63
C ARG A 85 11.22 -15.45 -0.68
N THR A 86 11.75 -15.71 -1.87
CA THR A 86 13.14 -16.14 -2.07
C THR A 86 14.12 -14.95 -2.09
N VAL A 87 13.74 -13.84 -2.71
CA VAL A 87 14.66 -12.73 -3.03
C VAL A 87 14.64 -11.60 -2.00
N ILE A 88 13.47 -11.28 -1.45
CA ILE A 88 13.27 -10.11 -0.60
C ILE A 88 13.85 -10.30 0.81
N PRO A 89 13.60 -11.42 1.54
CA PRO A 89 14.12 -11.55 2.91
C PRO A 89 15.65 -11.43 3.02
N PRO A 90 16.47 -12.03 2.12
CA PRO A 90 17.91 -11.80 2.13
C PRO A 90 18.30 -10.33 1.94
N PHE A 91 17.55 -9.58 1.14
CA PHE A 91 17.79 -8.14 0.94
C PHE A 91 17.44 -7.34 2.18
N ILE A 92 16.25 -7.55 2.75
CA ILE A 92 15.80 -6.91 3.99
C ILE A 92 16.80 -7.16 5.12
N HIS A 93 17.23 -8.40 5.33
CA HIS A 93 18.19 -8.71 6.40
C HIS A 93 19.58 -8.09 6.22
N LEU A 94 19.91 -7.59 5.01
CA LEU A 94 21.14 -6.86 4.74
C LEU A 94 20.98 -5.35 4.95
N THR A 95 19.78 -4.81 4.74
CA THR A 95 19.52 -3.36 4.77
C THR A 95 18.88 -2.90 6.08
N ASP A 96 18.11 -3.76 6.72
CA ASP A 96 17.23 -3.46 7.84
C ASP A 96 17.38 -4.52 8.93
N ASP A 97 17.37 -4.09 10.20
CA ASP A 97 17.41 -5.00 11.35
C ASP A 97 16.01 -5.48 11.73
N VAL A 98 15.31 -6.05 10.73
CA VAL A 98 13.93 -6.53 10.88
C VAL A 98 13.79 -8.02 10.60
N GLU A 99 12.76 -8.62 11.20
CA GLU A 99 12.26 -9.95 10.89
C GLU A 99 10.93 -9.87 10.14
N VAL A 100 10.67 -10.88 9.30
CA VAL A 100 9.42 -11.03 8.55
C VAL A 100 8.84 -12.41 8.88
N THR A 101 7.62 -12.46 9.40
CA THR A 101 6.97 -13.71 9.83
C THR A 101 5.52 -13.77 9.38
N ASP A 102 5.04 -14.97 9.00
CA ASP A 102 3.63 -15.20 8.68
C ASP A 102 2.80 -15.32 9.97
N ASP A 103 1.58 -14.77 9.97
CA ASP A 103 0.60 -14.87 11.06
C ASP A 103 -0.84 -14.79 10.52
N GLU A 104 -1.81 -15.10 11.36
CA GLU A 104 -3.24 -14.98 11.07
C GLU A 104 -3.93 -14.21 12.21
N ILE A 105 -4.51 -13.06 11.89
CA ILE A 105 -5.25 -12.22 12.83
C ILE A 105 -6.73 -12.31 12.50
N ASN A 106 -7.52 -12.87 13.42
CA ASN A 106 -8.96 -13.05 13.26
C ASN A 106 -9.39 -13.71 11.94
N GLY A 107 -8.65 -14.72 11.50
CA GLY A 107 -8.95 -15.47 10.27
C GLY A 107 -8.44 -14.83 8.99
N VAL A 108 -7.71 -13.71 9.10
CA VAL A 108 -7.08 -13.03 7.96
C VAL A 108 -5.57 -13.28 8.01
N PRO A 109 -5.01 -14.01 7.03
CA PRO A 109 -3.57 -14.19 6.92
C PRO A 109 -2.85 -12.85 6.67
N GLY A 110 -1.60 -12.77 7.06
CA GLY A 110 -0.75 -11.63 6.77
C GLY A 110 0.71 -11.87 7.11
N LEU A 111 1.49 -10.81 6.99
CA LEU A 111 2.91 -10.80 7.35
C LEU A 111 3.16 -9.73 8.40
N TRP A 112 3.84 -10.12 9.47
CA TRP A 112 4.50 -9.18 10.37
C TRP A 112 5.85 -8.77 9.81
N VAL A 113 6.17 -7.49 9.96
CA VAL A 113 7.51 -6.93 9.80
C VAL A 113 7.84 -6.17 11.08
N ARG A 114 8.88 -6.62 11.79
CA ARG A 114 9.21 -6.15 13.14
C ARG A 114 10.70 -5.94 13.31
N SER A 115 11.09 -4.97 14.12
CA SER A 115 12.48 -4.81 14.54
C SER A 115 12.95 -6.06 15.31
N ARG A 116 14.10 -6.63 14.94
CA ARG A 116 14.70 -7.74 15.70
C ARG A 116 15.04 -7.30 17.12
N ALA A 117 15.43 -6.04 17.28
CA ALA A 117 15.78 -5.48 18.58
C ALA A 117 14.58 -5.32 19.53
N SER A 118 13.34 -5.47 19.06
CA SER A 118 12.14 -5.50 19.92
C SER A 118 11.64 -6.92 20.17
N SER A 119 12.25 -7.95 19.59
CA SER A 119 11.73 -9.33 19.58
C SER A 119 12.42 -10.26 20.57
N ASP A 120 11.63 -11.08 21.26
CA ASP A 120 12.06 -12.16 22.17
C ASP A 120 12.97 -13.19 21.47
N ALA A 121 12.85 -13.33 20.15
CA ALA A 121 13.64 -14.28 19.38
C ALA A 121 15.12 -13.85 19.23
N PHE A 122 15.43 -12.56 19.43
CA PHE A 122 16.75 -11.99 19.17
C PHE A 122 17.36 -11.26 20.38
N VAL A 123 16.55 -10.87 21.37
CA VAL A 123 17.01 -10.17 22.57
C VAL A 123 16.53 -10.89 23.83
N ASP A 124 17.45 -11.57 24.52
CA ASP A 124 17.17 -12.35 25.75
C ASP A 124 16.89 -11.46 26.99
N ASP A 125 17.45 -10.25 27.02
CA ASP A 125 17.35 -9.32 28.14
C ASP A 125 16.28 -8.25 27.85
N ASP A 126 15.15 -8.31 28.56
CA ASP A 126 14.05 -7.35 28.42
C ASP A 126 14.50 -5.90 28.59
N ALA A 127 15.55 -5.64 29.39
CA ALA A 127 16.08 -4.29 29.59
C ALA A 127 16.82 -3.74 28.35
N GLN A 128 17.13 -4.60 27.37
CA GLN A 128 17.81 -4.26 26.13
C GLN A 128 16.86 -4.21 24.92
N LYS A 129 15.60 -4.61 25.09
CA LYS A 129 14.61 -4.56 24.02
C LYS A 129 14.26 -3.11 23.69
N LYS A 130 14.23 -2.79 22.40
CA LYS A 130 13.65 -1.54 21.93
C LYS A 130 12.15 -1.55 22.17
N THR A 131 11.62 -0.41 22.61
CA THR A 131 10.18 -0.17 22.68
C THR A 131 9.59 -0.17 21.28
N ILE A 132 8.32 -0.58 21.18
CA ILE A 132 7.53 -0.50 19.96
C ILE A 132 6.75 0.81 20.05
N ASP A 133 6.97 1.69 19.09
CA ASP A 133 6.33 3.02 19.12
C ASP A 133 4.86 2.96 18.69
N GLY A 134 4.47 1.92 17.95
CA GLY A 134 3.08 1.61 17.61
C GLY A 134 2.96 0.44 16.63
N THR A 135 1.74 0.19 16.17
CA THR A 135 1.44 -0.88 15.21
C THR A 135 0.74 -0.32 13.96
N ILE A 136 1.33 -0.58 12.79
CA ILE A 136 0.77 -0.20 11.50
C ILE A 136 0.01 -1.39 10.92
N LEU A 137 -1.30 -1.26 10.73
CA LEU A 137 -2.08 -2.13 9.86
C LEU A 137 -1.94 -1.64 8.42
N TYR A 138 -1.15 -2.35 7.61
CA TYR A 138 -0.89 -1.99 6.23
C TYR A 138 -1.81 -2.75 5.25
N LEU A 139 -2.52 -2.00 4.43
CA LEU A 139 -3.39 -2.47 3.35
C LEU A 139 -2.69 -2.19 2.03
N HIS A 140 -2.16 -3.26 1.43
CA HIS A 140 -1.33 -3.16 0.24
C HIS A 140 -2.11 -2.70 -1.01
N GLY A 141 -1.45 -2.02 -1.95
CA GLY A 141 -2.04 -1.63 -3.22
C GLY A 141 -2.32 -2.79 -4.18
N GLY A 142 -2.54 -2.47 -5.45
CA GLY A 142 -2.86 -3.45 -6.51
C GLY A 142 -4.28 -3.38 -7.07
N GLY A 143 -4.92 -2.20 -6.95
CA GLY A 143 -6.23 -1.91 -7.54
C GLY A 143 -7.33 -2.85 -7.07
N TYR A 144 -7.26 -3.29 -5.80
CA TYR A 144 -8.19 -4.25 -5.18
C TYR A 144 -8.22 -5.64 -5.84
N ILE A 145 -7.32 -5.92 -6.78
CA ILE A 145 -7.36 -7.14 -7.60
C ILE A 145 -6.22 -8.08 -7.24
N GLY A 146 -5.01 -7.58 -6.94
CA GLY A 146 -3.90 -8.46 -6.62
C GLY A 146 -2.74 -7.81 -5.89
N THR A 147 -1.57 -8.45 -6.05
CA THR A 147 -0.37 -8.33 -5.20
C THR A 147 -0.49 -9.13 -3.91
N THR A 148 0.60 -9.21 -3.13
CA THR A 148 0.65 -10.02 -1.91
C THR A 148 1.40 -9.26 -0.81
N PRO A 149 1.20 -9.61 0.48
CA PRO A 149 1.98 -9.04 1.56
C PRO A 149 3.49 -9.11 1.35
N MET A 150 4.01 -10.22 0.79
CA MET A 150 5.44 -10.40 0.61
C MET A 150 6.02 -9.38 -0.37
N MET A 151 5.26 -8.98 -1.40
CA MET A 151 5.69 -7.94 -2.34
C MET A 151 5.90 -6.57 -1.67
N TYR A 152 5.24 -6.34 -0.53
CA TYR A 152 5.34 -5.09 0.25
C TYR A 152 6.29 -5.19 1.44
N SER A 153 6.82 -6.38 1.75
CA SER A 153 7.66 -6.59 2.94
C SER A 153 8.90 -5.69 2.98
N ALA A 154 9.51 -5.35 1.82
CA ALA A 154 10.65 -4.43 1.77
C ALA A 154 10.25 -2.98 2.10
N PHE A 155 9.09 -2.54 1.64
CA PHE A 155 8.55 -1.22 1.99
C PHE A 155 8.12 -1.18 3.46
N ALA A 156 7.45 -2.22 3.94
CA ALA A 156 7.10 -2.36 5.35
C ALA A 156 8.34 -2.43 6.25
N ALA A 157 9.45 -3.01 5.80
CA ALA A 157 10.73 -2.97 6.51
C ALA A 157 11.25 -1.54 6.63
N SER A 158 11.20 -0.75 5.55
CA SER A 158 11.54 0.66 5.60
C SER A 158 10.62 1.45 6.53
N LEU A 159 9.30 1.19 6.51
CA LEU A 159 8.35 1.81 7.44
C LEU A 159 8.71 1.45 8.90
N CYS A 160 8.93 0.18 9.18
CA CYS A 160 9.31 -0.31 10.51
C CYS A 160 10.61 0.34 11.01
N SER A 161 11.65 0.37 10.19
CA SER A 161 12.92 1.02 10.50
C SER A 161 12.79 2.54 10.66
N GLY A 162 11.89 3.16 9.89
CA GLY A 162 11.73 4.61 9.81
C GLY A 162 10.87 5.21 10.92
N THR A 163 9.85 4.48 11.39
CA THR A 163 8.87 5.00 12.38
C THR A 163 8.95 4.32 13.74
N GLY A 164 9.77 3.27 13.88
CA GLY A 164 9.83 2.45 15.11
C GLY A 164 8.59 1.59 15.36
N CYS A 165 7.60 1.62 14.46
CA CYS A 165 6.41 0.78 14.55
C CYS A 165 6.67 -0.64 14.06
N GLU A 166 5.90 -1.60 14.56
CA GLU A 166 5.72 -2.87 13.86
C GLU A 166 4.67 -2.74 12.76
N VAL A 167 4.79 -3.55 11.70
CA VAL A 167 3.87 -3.49 10.55
C VAL A 167 3.23 -4.85 10.34
N PHE A 168 1.90 -4.91 10.34
CA PHE A 168 1.15 -6.07 9.87
C PHE A 168 0.54 -5.79 8.51
N ILE A 169 0.99 -6.53 7.49
CA ILE A 169 0.48 -6.44 6.12
C ILE A 169 -0.61 -7.50 5.93
N ALA A 170 -1.87 -7.09 5.80
CA ALA A 170 -2.99 -8.01 5.67
C ALA A 170 -3.08 -8.60 4.25
N ASP A 171 -3.19 -9.93 4.11
CA ASP A 171 -3.53 -10.62 2.84
C ASP A 171 -5.06 -10.60 2.65
N TYR A 172 -5.67 -9.43 2.52
CA TYR A 172 -7.13 -9.29 2.46
C TYR A 172 -7.73 -9.85 1.16
N ARG A 173 -9.02 -10.19 1.17
CA ARG A 173 -9.75 -10.70 0.01
C ARG A 173 -9.92 -9.63 -1.08
N MET A 174 -9.67 -10.05 -2.32
CA MET A 174 -9.63 -9.17 -3.50
C MET A 174 -10.59 -9.60 -4.61
N ALA A 175 -10.93 -8.63 -5.46
CA ALA A 175 -11.77 -8.80 -6.64
C ALA A 175 -11.03 -9.55 -7.77
N PRO A 176 -11.76 -10.18 -8.71
CA PRO A 176 -13.23 -10.30 -8.79
C PRO A 176 -13.84 -11.37 -7.89
N GLU A 177 -13.05 -12.27 -7.31
CA GLU A 177 -13.55 -13.40 -6.51
C GLU A 177 -14.27 -12.92 -5.25
N PHE A 178 -13.74 -11.85 -4.65
CA PHE A 178 -14.28 -11.22 -3.47
C PHE A 178 -14.38 -9.70 -3.69
N PRO A 179 -15.46 -9.22 -4.33
CA PRO A 179 -15.70 -7.79 -4.57
C PRO A 179 -15.88 -7.01 -3.26
N PHE A 180 -16.00 -5.69 -3.37
CA PHE A 180 -16.46 -4.87 -2.26
C PHE A 180 -17.75 -5.43 -1.64
N PRO A 181 -17.88 -5.49 -0.28
CA PRO A 181 -16.96 -4.97 0.74
C PRO A 181 -16.03 -6.01 1.37
N ALA A 182 -15.71 -7.13 0.69
CA ALA A 182 -14.99 -8.25 1.32
C ALA A 182 -13.63 -7.86 1.94
N GLY A 183 -12.81 -7.10 1.22
CA GLY A 183 -11.53 -6.62 1.72
C GLY A 183 -11.67 -5.66 2.91
N VAL A 184 -12.73 -4.84 2.96
CA VAL A 184 -12.99 -3.92 4.09
C VAL A 184 -13.34 -4.72 5.35
N HIS A 185 -14.16 -5.76 5.20
CA HIS A 185 -14.49 -6.65 6.32
C HIS A 185 -13.26 -7.39 6.84
N ASP A 186 -12.40 -7.90 5.96
CA ASP A 186 -11.15 -8.55 6.38
C ASP A 186 -10.25 -7.56 7.14
N ALA A 187 -10.09 -6.34 6.63
CA ALA A 187 -9.30 -5.32 7.29
C ALA A 187 -9.88 -4.92 8.67
N ALA A 188 -11.21 -4.89 8.80
CA ALA A 188 -11.88 -4.66 10.09
C ALA A 188 -11.71 -5.83 11.07
N ASP A 189 -11.70 -7.08 10.57
CA ASP A 189 -11.41 -8.26 11.39
C ASP A 189 -9.97 -8.24 11.92
N VAL A 190 -9.00 -7.84 11.09
CA VAL A 190 -7.61 -7.63 11.52
C VAL A 190 -7.53 -6.52 12.57
N TYR A 191 -8.13 -5.36 12.32
CA TYR A 191 -8.15 -4.24 13.27
C TYR A 191 -8.70 -4.68 14.63
N ARG A 192 -9.85 -5.37 14.64
CA ARG A 192 -10.44 -5.94 15.85
C ARG A 192 -9.51 -6.95 16.52
N GLY A 193 -8.83 -7.78 15.75
CA GLY A 193 -7.92 -8.80 16.28
C GLY A 193 -6.66 -8.20 16.92
N LEU A 194 -6.17 -7.07 16.40
CA LEU A 194 -5.09 -6.31 17.05
C LEU A 194 -5.55 -5.74 18.41
N LEU A 195 -6.76 -5.17 18.48
CA LEU A 195 -7.35 -4.74 19.75
C LEU A 195 -7.52 -5.89 20.74
N GLU A 196 -8.00 -7.06 20.28
CA GLU A 196 -8.17 -8.27 21.09
C GLU A 196 -6.84 -8.85 21.60
N ARG A 197 -5.73 -8.61 20.87
CA ARG A 197 -4.36 -8.94 21.27
C ARG A 197 -3.72 -7.90 22.20
N GLY A 198 -4.46 -6.85 22.56
CA GLY A 198 -4.03 -5.84 23.53
C GLY A 198 -3.31 -4.63 22.93
N VAL A 199 -3.34 -4.44 21.60
CA VAL A 199 -2.88 -3.18 20.99
C VAL A 199 -3.97 -2.14 21.19
N ASP A 200 -3.68 -1.05 21.90
CA ASP A 200 -4.65 0.02 22.08
C ASP A 200 -4.90 0.79 20.76
N ALA A 201 -6.09 1.33 20.59
CA ALA A 201 -6.49 1.98 19.34
C ALA A 201 -5.69 3.26 19.05
N ASP A 202 -5.25 3.96 20.09
CA ASP A 202 -4.35 5.12 20.02
C ASP A 202 -2.87 4.74 19.79
N HIS A 203 -2.57 3.45 19.66
CA HIS A 203 -1.29 2.91 19.18
C HIS A 203 -1.38 2.36 17.74
N LEU A 204 -2.59 2.34 17.15
CA LEU A 204 -2.83 1.80 15.81
C LEU A 204 -2.82 2.87 14.73
N VAL A 205 -1.99 2.66 13.71
CA VAL A 205 -2.03 3.41 12.45
C VAL A 205 -2.61 2.53 11.36
N ILE A 206 -3.63 3.01 10.65
CA ILE A 206 -4.08 2.36 9.42
C ILE A 206 -3.28 2.98 8.27
N ALA A 207 -2.65 2.16 7.45
CA ALA A 207 -1.87 2.63 6.31
C ALA A 207 -2.22 1.87 5.02
N GLY A 208 -2.00 2.50 3.88
CA GLY A 208 -2.13 1.82 2.60
C GLY A 208 -1.76 2.69 1.41
N ASP A 209 -1.54 2.04 0.27
CA ASP A 209 -1.17 2.69 -0.98
C ASP A 209 -2.14 2.36 -2.11
N SER A 210 -2.29 3.27 -3.08
CA SER A 210 -3.14 3.03 -4.26
C SER A 210 -4.56 2.57 -3.85
N GLY A 211 -5.08 1.49 -4.43
CA GLY A 211 -6.33 0.86 -4.00
C GLY A 211 -6.33 0.40 -2.52
N GLY A 212 -5.18 -0.01 -1.96
CA GLY A 212 -5.05 -0.28 -0.53
C GLY A 212 -5.22 0.98 0.34
N GLY A 213 -4.81 2.13 -0.17
CA GLY A 213 -5.09 3.44 0.42
C GLY A 213 -6.58 3.81 0.37
N GLY A 214 -7.27 3.53 -0.74
CA GLY A 214 -8.73 3.67 -0.80
C GLY A 214 -9.46 2.65 0.08
N LEU A 215 -8.91 1.44 0.24
CA LEU A 215 -9.42 0.44 1.18
C LEU A 215 -9.26 0.93 2.63
N ALA A 216 -8.15 1.59 2.96
CA ALA A 216 -7.90 2.20 4.26
C ALA A 216 -8.92 3.30 4.58
N THR A 217 -9.24 4.18 3.64
CA THR A 217 -10.31 5.19 3.84
C THR A 217 -11.69 4.55 4.01
N SER A 218 -11.96 3.47 3.27
CA SER A 218 -13.19 2.68 3.39
C SER A 218 -13.29 1.99 4.76
N LEU A 219 -12.17 1.46 5.27
CA LEU A 219 -12.06 0.88 6.60
C LEU A 219 -12.33 1.92 7.69
N VAL A 220 -11.71 3.10 7.62
CA VAL A 220 -11.96 4.20 8.57
C VAL A 220 -13.45 4.56 8.60
N THR A 221 -14.08 4.70 7.44
CA THR A 221 -15.52 4.95 7.33
C THR A 221 -16.33 3.85 8.01
N TYR A 222 -16.04 2.58 7.70
CA TYR A 222 -16.74 1.43 8.29
C TYR A 222 -16.56 1.36 9.81
N LEU A 223 -15.35 1.57 10.33
CA LEU A 223 -15.06 1.58 11.77
C LEU A 223 -15.85 2.69 12.49
N SER A 224 -16.00 3.86 11.85
CA SER A 224 -16.84 4.96 12.38
C SER A 224 -18.30 4.54 12.50
N GLU A 225 -18.83 3.93 11.44
CA GLU A 225 -20.24 3.55 11.35
C GLU A 225 -20.62 2.49 12.41
N ILE A 226 -19.72 1.55 12.68
CA ILE A 226 -19.95 0.51 13.69
C ILE A 226 -19.58 0.95 15.12
N GLY A 227 -19.06 2.17 15.29
CA GLY A 227 -18.66 2.71 16.60
C GLY A 227 -17.42 2.02 17.20
N ALA A 228 -16.51 1.54 16.35
CA ALA A 228 -15.24 0.98 16.81
C ALA A 228 -14.32 2.07 17.40
N PRO A 229 -13.35 1.70 18.26
CA PRO A 229 -12.31 2.62 18.69
C PRO A 229 -11.58 3.24 17.50
N ARG A 230 -11.40 4.56 17.53
CA ARG A 230 -10.72 5.34 16.49
C ARG A 230 -9.21 5.02 16.49
N PRO A 231 -8.59 4.75 15.33
CA PRO A 231 -7.14 4.59 15.25
C PRO A 231 -6.42 5.91 15.57
N ALA A 232 -5.16 5.81 15.98
CA ALA A 232 -4.28 6.96 16.22
C ALA A 232 -4.20 7.86 14.99
N ALA A 233 -3.95 7.26 13.83
CA ALA A 233 -3.65 7.96 12.59
C ALA A 233 -4.02 7.14 11.33
N LEU A 234 -4.11 7.84 10.19
CA LEU A 234 -4.24 7.28 8.85
C LEU A 234 -3.05 7.72 7.99
N ALA A 235 -2.34 6.80 7.34
CA ALA A 235 -1.18 7.10 6.49
C ALA A 235 -1.35 6.56 5.06
N LEU A 236 -1.39 7.45 4.07
CA LEU A 236 -1.77 7.12 2.70
C LEU A 236 -0.67 7.45 1.69
N PHE A 237 -0.39 6.51 0.78
CA PHE A 237 0.61 6.67 -0.28
C PHE A 237 -0.06 6.56 -1.67
N SER A 238 -0.22 7.69 -2.36
CA SER A 238 -0.94 7.81 -3.64
C SER A 238 -2.31 7.11 -3.62
N PRO A 239 -3.20 7.41 -2.65
CA PRO A 239 -4.42 6.62 -2.44
C PRO A 239 -5.46 6.83 -3.56
N GLU A 240 -6.12 5.74 -3.97
CA GLU A 240 -7.28 5.78 -4.88
C GLU A 240 -8.55 6.11 -4.08
N VAL A 241 -8.78 7.39 -3.80
CA VAL A 241 -9.86 7.90 -2.93
C VAL A 241 -11.16 8.26 -3.67
N ASP A 242 -11.16 8.14 -4.99
CA ASP A 242 -12.31 8.41 -5.86
C ASP A 242 -12.32 7.42 -7.03
N LEU A 243 -13.38 6.61 -7.12
CA LEU A 243 -13.56 5.57 -8.14
C LEU A 243 -14.38 6.03 -9.36
N ASP A 244 -14.84 7.28 -9.43
CA ASP A 244 -15.46 7.83 -10.64
C ASP A 244 -14.43 8.02 -11.76
N LEU A 245 -13.17 8.30 -11.39
CA LEU A 245 -12.04 8.49 -12.30
C LEU A 245 -12.33 9.52 -13.40
N ASP A 246 -13.03 10.61 -13.07
CA ASP A 246 -13.47 11.65 -14.02
C ASP A 246 -12.70 12.98 -13.91
N HIS A 247 -11.78 13.09 -12.95
CA HIS A 247 -10.95 14.28 -12.76
C HIS A 247 -9.99 14.56 -13.94
N PRO A 248 -9.65 15.84 -14.21
CA PRO A 248 -8.73 16.20 -15.30
C PRO A 248 -7.38 15.46 -15.25
N SER A 249 -6.78 15.28 -14.06
CA SER A 249 -5.51 14.55 -13.90
C SER A 249 -5.54 13.13 -14.46
N ILE A 250 -6.70 12.45 -14.47
CA ILE A 250 -6.84 11.10 -15.02
C ILE A 250 -6.40 11.08 -16.48
N THR A 251 -6.78 12.12 -17.25
CA THR A 251 -6.41 12.24 -18.66
C THR A 251 -5.10 12.98 -18.89
N ASP A 252 -4.87 14.07 -18.16
CA ASP A 252 -3.69 14.93 -18.34
C ASP A 252 -2.37 14.20 -18.01
N ASN A 253 -2.41 13.38 -16.96
CA ASN A 253 -1.25 12.65 -16.44
C ASN A 253 -1.13 11.20 -16.98
N ALA A 254 -2.08 10.71 -17.77
CA ALA A 254 -2.03 9.35 -18.35
C ALA A 254 -0.72 9.05 -19.12
N LYS A 255 -0.11 10.09 -19.72
CA LYS A 255 1.17 9.98 -20.45
C LYS A 255 2.40 10.01 -19.56
N THR A 256 2.30 10.51 -18.34
CA THR A 256 3.40 10.66 -17.37
C THR A 256 3.38 9.61 -16.28
N ASP A 257 2.21 9.07 -15.95
CA ASP A 257 2.03 8.11 -14.87
C ASP A 257 2.38 6.66 -15.24
N ILE A 258 2.71 5.83 -14.26
CA ILE A 258 2.95 4.39 -14.45
C ILE A 258 1.69 3.57 -14.63
N LEU A 259 0.55 4.07 -14.16
CA LEU A 259 -0.74 3.41 -14.28
C LEU A 259 -1.21 3.37 -15.74
N PRO A 260 -1.95 2.32 -16.14
CA PRO A 260 -2.66 2.33 -17.40
C PRO A 260 -3.75 3.41 -17.35
N TRP A 261 -3.99 4.07 -18.49
CA TRP A 261 -5.00 5.14 -18.59
C TRP A 261 -6.44 4.66 -18.30
N ASN A 262 -6.68 3.35 -18.28
CA ASN A 262 -7.97 2.70 -18.04
C ASN A 262 -7.90 1.72 -16.85
N VAL A 263 -7.72 2.24 -15.64
CA VAL A 263 -7.72 1.42 -14.41
C VAL A 263 -9.09 0.79 -14.19
N PRO A 264 -9.21 -0.55 -14.10
CA PRO A 264 -10.51 -1.21 -14.00
C PRO A 264 -11.01 -1.25 -12.55
N VAL A 265 -12.03 -0.45 -12.24
CA VAL A 265 -12.70 -0.45 -10.91
C VAL A 265 -13.94 -1.35 -10.85
N THR A 266 -14.53 -1.67 -12.00
CA THR A 266 -15.78 -2.45 -12.10
C THR A 266 -15.75 -3.79 -11.37
N PRO A 267 -14.67 -4.61 -11.48
CA PRO A 267 -14.62 -5.90 -10.77
C PRO A 267 -14.72 -5.76 -9.25
N TYR A 268 -14.15 -4.68 -8.70
CA TYR A 268 -14.20 -4.37 -7.29
C TYR A 268 -15.58 -3.85 -6.86
N LEU A 269 -16.12 -2.87 -7.60
CA LEU A 269 -17.40 -2.25 -7.30
C LEU A 269 -18.58 -3.23 -7.32
N HIS A 270 -18.61 -4.18 -8.27
CA HIS A 270 -19.65 -5.20 -8.40
C HIS A 270 -21.09 -4.64 -8.25
N GLY A 271 -21.38 -3.56 -8.97
CA GLY A 271 -22.70 -2.93 -8.97
C GLY A 271 -22.91 -1.88 -7.88
N VAL A 272 -21.93 -1.65 -7.00
CA VAL A 272 -21.84 -0.43 -6.20
C VAL A 272 -21.51 0.74 -7.12
N SER A 273 -22.15 1.88 -6.85
CA SER A 273 -21.89 3.09 -7.61
C SER A 273 -20.49 3.62 -7.30
N PRO A 274 -19.71 4.06 -8.29
CA PRO A 274 -18.40 4.66 -8.03
C PRO A 274 -18.48 5.93 -7.16
N ASP A 275 -19.62 6.63 -7.12
CA ASP A 275 -19.87 7.80 -6.25
C ASP A 275 -20.31 7.44 -4.82
N ASP A 276 -20.38 6.15 -4.48
CA ASP A 276 -20.78 5.71 -3.14
C ASP A 276 -19.72 6.10 -2.10
N THR A 277 -20.14 6.76 -1.03
CA THR A 277 -19.25 7.31 0.01
C THR A 277 -18.43 6.23 0.72
N ARG A 278 -18.83 4.95 0.63
CA ARG A 278 -18.11 3.82 1.24
C ARG A 278 -16.91 3.36 0.42
N VAL A 279 -16.77 3.81 -0.82
CA VAL A 279 -15.65 3.47 -1.72
C VAL A 279 -14.93 4.70 -2.26
N SER A 280 -15.60 5.86 -2.29
CA SER A 280 -15.03 7.14 -2.72
C SER A 280 -15.15 8.17 -1.60
N MET A 281 -14.08 8.30 -0.82
CA MET A 281 -14.03 9.17 0.36
C MET A 281 -14.14 10.66 0.00
N THR A 282 -13.82 11.05 -1.24
CA THR A 282 -14.06 12.41 -1.76
C THR A 282 -15.54 12.81 -1.71
N LYS A 283 -16.46 11.84 -1.75
CA LYS A 283 -17.92 12.07 -1.72
C LYS A 283 -18.50 12.08 -0.30
N ALA A 284 -17.70 11.75 0.72
CA ALA A 284 -18.14 11.62 2.09
C ALA A 284 -18.03 12.95 2.88
N GLU A 285 -18.76 13.04 4.00
CA GLU A 285 -18.63 14.11 4.99
C GLU A 285 -18.00 13.53 6.28
N PRO A 286 -16.67 13.63 6.46
CA PRO A 286 -16.00 13.02 7.60
C PRO A 286 -16.33 13.77 8.92
N ASP A 287 -16.67 13.04 9.99
CA ASP A 287 -16.86 13.63 11.33
C ASP A 287 -15.49 13.99 11.92
N ALA A 288 -15.19 15.27 12.04
CA ALA A 288 -13.97 15.83 12.63
C ALA A 288 -13.61 15.23 14.00
N ARG A 289 -14.62 14.81 14.78
CA ARG A 289 -14.42 14.26 16.12
C ARG A 289 -13.98 12.80 16.12
N TRP A 290 -14.17 12.11 15.00
CA TRP A 290 -13.89 10.68 14.89
C TRP A 290 -12.91 10.35 13.76
N PHE A 291 -12.83 11.10 12.68
CA PHE A 291 -11.87 10.82 11.62
C PHE A 291 -10.43 11.03 12.14
N PRO A 292 -9.50 10.09 11.91
CA PRO A 292 -8.14 10.21 12.44
C PRO A 292 -7.33 11.31 11.73
N PRO A 293 -6.36 11.93 12.41
CA PRO A 293 -5.30 12.69 11.76
C PRO A 293 -4.74 11.90 10.58
N THR A 294 -4.51 12.58 9.46
CA THR A 294 -4.14 11.91 8.21
C THR A 294 -2.83 12.43 7.63
N PHE A 295 -1.91 11.51 7.37
CA PHE A 295 -0.76 11.71 6.49
C PHE A 295 -1.12 11.23 5.09
N VAL A 296 -0.82 12.03 4.07
CA VAL A 296 -1.03 11.63 2.67
C VAL A 296 0.06 12.19 1.77
N THR A 297 0.67 11.33 0.97
CA THR A 297 1.68 11.73 -0.02
C THR A 297 1.33 11.21 -1.40
N TRP A 298 1.63 11.97 -2.45
CA TRP A 298 1.38 11.56 -3.84
C TRP A 298 2.31 12.26 -4.84
N GLY A 299 2.41 11.71 -6.05
CA GLY A 299 3.16 12.29 -7.13
C GLY A 299 2.37 13.33 -7.94
N ALA A 300 2.96 14.47 -8.28
CA ALA A 300 2.31 15.48 -9.12
C ALA A 300 2.04 15.00 -10.58
N ASP A 301 2.75 13.96 -11.02
CA ASP A 301 2.63 13.39 -12.37
C ASP A 301 1.72 12.14 -12.41
N GLU A 302 0.98 11.85 -11.33
CA GLU A 302 0.09 10.69 -11.23
C GLU A 302 -1.38 10.99 -11.55
N MET A 303 -2.13 9.98 -11.99
CA MET A 303 -3.52 10.10 -12.42
C MET A 303 -4.46 10.49 -11.27
N PHE A 304 -4.19 10.02 -10.04
CA PHE A 304 -4.99 10.30 -8.85
C PHE A 304 -4.69 11.65 -8.18
N ARG A 305 -3.82 12.49 -8.75
CA ARG A 305 -3.43 13.78 -8.17
C ARG A 305 -4.62 14.67 -7.79
N ASP A 306 -5.53 14.93 -8.72
CA ASP A 306 -6.63 15.87 -8.47
C ASP A 306 -7.65 15.33 -7.44
N PRO A 307 -8.08 14.05 -7.47
CA PRO A 307 -8.94 13.52 -6.40
C PRO A 307 -8.24 13.48 -5.03
N ILE A 308 -6.93 13.21 -4.97
CA ILE A 308 -6.18 13.28 -3.70
C ILE A 308 -6.15 14.71 -3.15
N ARG A 309 -5.94 15.72 -4.02
CA ARG A 309 -6.02 17.13 -3.63
C ARG A 309 -7.41 17.49 -3.11
N GLU A 310 -8.47 17.04 -3.78
CA GLU A 310 -9.84 17.25 -3.33
C GLU A 310 -10.07 16.60 -1.95
N PHE A 311 -9.65 15.36 -1.77
CA PHE A 311 -9.73 14.68 -0.48
C PHE A 311 -9.02 15.44 0.64
N VAL A 312 -7.81 15.95 0.40
CA VAL A 312 -7.07 16.78 1.36
C VAL A 312 -7.86 18.04 1.74
N GLU A 313 -8.44 18.72 0.76
CA GLU A 313 -9.24 19.92 1.01
C GLU A 313 -10.55 19.59 1.74
N THR A 314 -11.19 18.46 1.44
CA THR A 314 -12.38 17.96 2.17
C THR A 314 -12.06 17.72 3.64
N LEU A 315 -10.95 17.04 3.95
CA LEU A 315 -10.53 16.82 5.33
C LEU A 315 -10.23 18.14 6.06
N ARG A 316 -9.50 19.06 5.42
CA ARG A 316 -9.19 20.38 5.99
C ARG A 316 -10.45 21.22 6.26
N ALA A 317 -11.40 21.20 5.32
CA ALA A 317 -12.68 21.90 5.48
C ALA A 317 -13.55 21.32 6.60
N ALA A 318 -13.33 20.06 6.97
CA ALA A 318 -13.94 19.40 8.12
C ALA A 318 -13.13 19.55 9.41
N ASP A 319 -12.14 20.45 9.48
CA ASP A 319 -11.28 20.68 10.67
C ASP A 319 -10.48 19.42 11.12
N ILE A 320 -10.16 18.51 10.20
CA ILE A 320 -9.31 17.34 10.45
C ILE A 320 -7.84 17.71 10.21
N GLU A 321 -6.93 17.27 11.09
CA GLU A 321 -5.48 17.47 10.89
C GLU A 321 -5.00 16.65 9.69
N VAL A 322 -4.39 17.34 8.72
CA VAL A 322 -3.82 16.70 7.52
C VAL A 322 -2.40 17.18 7.28
N MET A 323 -1.46 16.23 7.23
CA MET A 323 -0.13 16.42 6.68
C MET A 323 -0.11 15.89 5.24
N SER A 324 0.15 16.75 4.27
CA SER A 324 0.05 16.41 2.85
C SER A 324 1.34 16.74 2.10
N LEU A 325 1.89 15.79 1.34
CA LEU A 325 3.07 15.99 0.48
C LEU A 325 2.76 15.70 -0.98
N GLU A 326 2.93 16.71 -1.84
CA GLU A 326 2.84 16.53 -3.29
C GLU A 326 4.23 16.65 -3.93
N GLU A 327 4.72 15.55 -4.46
CA GLU A 327 6.08 15.45 -4.99
C GLU A 327 6.14 15.70 -6.49
N ARG A 328 6.82 16.78 -6.89
CA ARG A 328 6.94 17.18 -8.29
C ARG A 328 7.78 16.20 -9.09
N GLY A 329 7.27 15.79 -10.25
CA GLY A 329 7.95 14.84 -11.14
C GLY A 329 7.84 13.38 -10.70
N MET A 330 7.23 13.11 -9.55
CA MET A 330 6.95 11.77 -9.07
C MET A 330 5.64 11.24 -9.64
N PHE A 331 5.62 9.94 -9.90
CA PHE A 331 4.48 9.17 -10.40
C PHE A 331 3.83 8.36 -9.27
N HIS A 332 2.78 7.62 -9.61
CA HIS A 332 2.02 6.81 -8.66
C HIS A 332 2.90 5.91 -7.79
N VAL A 333 2.66 5.89 -6.48
CA VAL A 333 3.35 5.07 -5.47
C VAL A 333 4.88 5.18 -5.52
N PHE A 334 5.43 6.34 -5.87
CA PHE A 334 6.88 6.59 -5.83
C PHE A 334 7.53 6.27 -4.46
N PRO A 335 6.88 6.39 -3.27
CA PRO A 335 7.51 6.03 -2.01
C PRO A 335 7.87 4.54 -1.93
N ILE A 336 7.18 3.69 -2.68
CA ILE A 336 7.47 2.26 -2.75
C ILE A 336 8.47 1.97 -3.87
N LEU A 337 8.33 2.63 -5.01
CA LEU A 337 9.05 2.30 -6.24
C LEU A 337 10.41 3.00 -6.41
N MET A 338 10.67 4.03 -5.62
CA MET A 338 11.86 4.87 -5.72
C MET A 338 12.55 5.07 -4.36
N PRO A 339 12.96 4.00 -3.64
CA PRO A 339 13.52 4.10 -2.28
C PRO A 339 14.88 4.81 -2.18
N TRP A 340 15.44 5.26 -3.29
CA TRP A 340 16.69 6.03 -3.35
C TRP A 340 16.48 7.50 -3.73
N ALA A 341 15.25 7.93 -4.01
CA ALA A 341 14.97 9.30 -4.44
C ALA A 341 15.00 10.28 -3.24
N GLU A 342 15.39 11.53 -3.48
CA GLU A 342 15.35 12.57 -2.44
C GLU A 342 13.95 12.74 -1.83
N SER A 343 12.91 12.76 -2.68
CA SER A 343 11.50 12.80 -2.25
C SER A 343 11.12 11.62 -1.34
N TRP A 344 11.77 10.46 -1.48
CA TRP A 344 11.51 9.33 -0.60
C TRP A 344 11.98 9.64 0.82
N HIS A 345 13.17 10.21 0.97
CA HIS A 345 13.70 10.59 2.29
C HIS A 345 12.85 11.66 2.96
N GLU A 346 12.34 12.62 2.19
CA GLU A 346 11.43 13.65 2.70
C GLU A 346 10.12 13.06 3.21
N VAL A 347 9.47 12.19 2.41
CA VAL A 347 8.26 11.46 2.82
C VAL A 347 8.46 10.69 4.11
N TYR A 348 9.57 9.96 4.23
CA TYR A 348 9.83 9.13 5.42
C TYR A 348 10.08 9.97 6.67
N ARG A 349 10.82 11.08 6.56
CA ARG A 349 11.03 12.00 7.67
C ARG A 349 9.71 12.61 8.15
N GLU A 350 8.87 13.07 7.23
CA GLU A 350 7.58 13.68 7.58
C GLU A 350 6.60 12.64 8.13
N LEU A 351 6.64 11.41 7.63
CA LEU A 351 5.86 10.30 8.18
C LEU A 351 6.29 9.95 9.62
N ASP A 352 7.60 9.88 9.88
CA ASP A 352 8.14 9.63 11.23
C ASP A 352 7.71 10.74 12.20
N GLU A 353 7.89 12.02 11.82
CA GLU A 353 7.43 13.17 12.60
C GLU A 353 5.90 13.17 12.83
N PHE A 354 5.13 12.64 11.89
CA PHE A 354 3.69 12.50 12.01
C PHE A 354 3.29 11.38 12.97
N VAL A 355 3.96 10.22 12.88
CA VAL A 355 3.76 9.10 13.79
C VAL A 355 4.11 9.48 15.23
N ASP A 356 5.28 10.08 15.47
CA ASP A 356 5.74 10.53 16.80
C ASP A 356 4.75 11.51 17.46
N ARG A 357 4.04 12.32 16.67
CA ARG A 357 3.05 13.28 17.18
C ARG A 357 1.74 12.63 17.62
N HIS A 358 1.30 11.58 16.94
CA HIS A 358 -0.07 11.07 17.02
C HIS A 358 -0.18 9.68 17.64
N VAL A 359 0.90 8.91 17.61
CA VAL A 359 0.98 7.59 18.20
C VAL A 359 1.67 7.73 19.55
N THR A 360 0.99 7.30 20.62
CA THR A 360 1.63 7.25 21.94
C THR A 360 2.51 6.01 21.98
N PRO A 361 3.81 6.10 22.31
CA PRO A 361 4.63 4.91 22.47
C PRO A 361 4.07 4.02 23.57
N ASP A 362 4.05 2.71 23.35
CA ASP A 362 3.60 1.75 24.36
C ASP A 362 4.80 1.15 25.10
N PRO A 363 5.18 1.66 26.28
CA PRO A 363 6.27 1.09 27.06
C PRO A 363 5.93 -0.29 27.65
N ALA A 364 4.67 -0.73 27.58
CA ALA A 364 4.20 -2.03 28.04
C ALA A 364 3.87 -2.99 26.88
N ALA A 365 3.96 -2.56 25.62
CA ALA A 365 3.77 -3.42 24.46
C ALA A 365 4.83 -4.52 24.47
N VAL A 366 4.39 -5.72 24.79
CA VAL A 366 5.11 -6.94 24.45
C VAL A 366 4.83 -7.19 22.97
N PRO A 367 5.82 -7.63 22.15
CA PRO A 367 5.55 -8.07 20.79
C PRO A 367 4.33 -8.97 20.77
N THR A 368 3.34 -8.65 19.93
CA THR A 368 2.06 -9.36 19.90
C THR A 368 2.27 -10.80 19.40
N HIS A 369 2.60 -11.70 20.34
CA HIS A 369 2.86 -13.13 20.16
C HIS A 369 2.03 -13.98 21.12
#